data_AF-A0A1Q5SD82-F1
#
_entry.id   AF-A0A1Q5SD82-F1
#
_cell.length_a   1.000
_cell.length_b   1.000
_cell.length_c   1.000
_cell.angle_alpha   90.00
_cell.angle_beta   90.00
_cell.angle_gamma   90.00
#
_symmetry.space_group_name_H-M   'P 1'
#
loop_
_entity.id
_entity.type
_entity.pdbx_description
1 polymer ?
#
loop_
_entity_poly.entity_id
_entity_poly.type
_entity_poly.pdbx_seq_one_letter_code
_entity_poly.pdbx_strand_id
1 'polypeptide(L)' 'MNTLSCPNASIAPAQFEQKWDSIVSDTTDNPVSANNFIQAGYRLYEPEVPWAWSHSLYWRRSLR' A
#
# COMPACT_ATOMS: atom_id res chain seq x y z
N MET A 1 51.31 20.29 13.87
CA MET A 1 50.17 20.32 14.80
C MET A 1 48.88 20.11 14.02
N ASN A 2 48.22 18.98 14.32
CA ASN A 2 46.87 18.52 13.98
C ASN A 2 46.25 18.77 12.60
N THR A 3 46.29 17.71 11.78
CA THR A 3 45.24 17.35 10.83
C THR A 3 43.95 17.02 11.59
N LEU A 4 42.90 17.83 11.45
CA LEU A 4 41.56 17.46 11.91
C LEU A 4 40.96 16.48 10.89
N SER A 5 41.15 15.19 11.18
CA SER A 5 40.41 14.10 10.54
C SER A 5 38.99 14.13 11.07
N CYS A 6 38.01 14.43 10.22
CA CYS A 6 36.59 14.30 10.57
C CYS A 6 36.27 12.82 10.79
N PRO A 7 35.78 12.41 11.98
CA PRO A 7 35.37 11.03 12.18
C PRO A 7 33.99 10.82 11.54
N ASN A 8 33.94 9.88 10.60
CA ASN A 8 32.80 9.00 10.33
C ASN A 8 31.40 9.58 10.63
N ALA A 9 30.73 10.08 9.60
CA ALA A 9 29.28 10.25 9.62
C ALA A 9 28.67 9.62 8.36
N SER A 10 28.94 8.33 8.15
CA SER A 10 28.12 7.46 7.32
C SER A 10 26.82 7.12 8.08
N ILE A 11 26.03 8.13 8.46
CA ILE A 11 24.63 7.89 8.83
C ILE A 11 23.88 7.86 7.52
N ALA A 12 23.85 6.68 6.88
CA ALA A 12 22.82 6.41 5.90
C ALA A 12 21.47 6.68 6.60
N PRO A 13 20.53 7.42 6.00
CA PRO A 13 19.23 7.60 6.60
C PRO A 13 18.68 6.20 6.88
N ALA A 14 18.31 5.93 8.14
CA ALA A 14 17.55 4.73 8.45
C ALA A 14 16.30 4.80 7.56
N GLN A 15 16.29 3.99 6.51
CA GLN A 15 15.14 3.91 5.61
C GLN A 15 14.03 3.29 6.44
N PHE A 16 13.13 4.14 6.91
CA PHE A 16 11.94 3.72 7.63
C PHE A 16 11.02 3.06 6.60
N GLU A 17 11.23 1.76 6.36
CA GLU A 17 10.35 1.00 5.49
C GLU A 17 8.97 0.94 6.14
N GLN A 18 8.02 1.68 5.56
CA GLN A 18 6.62 1.57 5.94
C GLN A 18 6.13 0.19 5.47
N LYS A 19 6.05 -0.75 6.41
CA LYS A 19 5.45 -2.05 6.18
C LYS A 19 3.93 -1.88 6.13
N TRP A 20 3.40 -1.87 4.92
CA TRP A 20 1.96 -1.91 4.67
C TRP A 20 1.44 -3.34 4.86
N ASP A 21 0.30 -3.48 5.54
CA ASP A 21 -0.30 -4.80 5.80
C ASP A 21 -1.28 -5.25 4.71
N SER A 22 -1.99 -4.30 4.09
CA SER A 22 -2.95 -4.61 3.03
C SER A 22 -3.18 -3.43 2.10
N ILE A 23 -3.55 -3.74 0.86
CA ILE A 23 -3.97 -2.76 -0.15
C ILE A 23 -5.48 -2.85 -0.29
N VAL A 24 -6.14 -1.69 -0.35
CA VAL A 24 -7.58 -1.59 -0.63
C VAL A 24 -7.78 -0.75 -1.88
N SER A 25 -8.70 -1.16 -2.75
CA SER A 25 -9.09 -0.46 -3.97
C SER A 25 -10.57 -0.68 -4.24
N ASP A 26 -11.20 0.18 -5.02
CA ASP A 26 -12.61 0.07 -5.38
C ASP A 26 -12.82 0.07 -6.91
N THR A 27 -13.92 -0.52 -7.34
CA THR A 27 -14.36 -0.50 -8.75
C THR A 27 -15.84 -0.20 -8.83
N THR A 28 -16.24 0.60 -9.81
CA THR A 28 -17.65 0.98 -10.03
C THR A 28 -18.00 0.75 -11.47
N ASP A 29 -19.00 -0.09 -11.71
CA ASP A 29 -19.46 -0.49 -13.06
C ASP A 29 -18.34 -0.95 -14.00
N ASN A 30 -17.25 -1.49 -13.45
CA ASN A 30 -16.07 -1.91 -14.20
C ASN A 30 -15.77 -3.40 -13.95
N PRO A 31 -16.48 -4.31 -14.65
CA PRO A 31 -16.30 -5.75 -14.50
C PRO A 31 -14.91 -6.23 -14.93
N VAL A 32 -14.24 -5.53 -15.85
CA VAL A 32 -12.89 -5.89 -16.31
C VAL A 32 -11.88 -5.73 -15.18
N SER A 33 -11.87 -4.57 -14.52
CA SER A 33 -11.00 -4.34 -13.35
C SER A 33 -11.35 -5.25 -12.18
N ALA A 34 -12.65 -5.48 -11.92
CA ALA A 34 -13.10 -6.42 -10.89
C ALA A 34 -12.56 -7.85 -11.12
N ASN A 35 -12.63 -8.35 -12.36
CA ASN A 35 -12.09 -9.66 -12.71
C ASN A 35 -10.57 -9.73 -12.53
N ASN A 36 -9.85 -8.65 -12.86
CA ASN A 36 -8.41 -8.57 -12.61
C ASN A 36 -8.08 -8.62 -11.12
N PHE A 37 -8.87 -7.94 -10.27
CA PHE A 37 -8.72 -8.01 -8.82
C PHE A 37 -8.92 -9.43 -8.27
N ILE A 38 -9.96 -10.14 -8.74
CA ILE A 38 -10.22 -11.53 -8.38
C ILE A 38 -9.02 -12.42 -8.76
N GLN A 39 -8.52 -12.30 -9.99
CA GLN A 39 -7.36 -13.06 -10.46
C GLN A 39 -6.08 -12.73 -9.67
N ALA A 40 -5.91 -11.47 -9.29
CA ALA A 40 -4.79 -11.00 -8.48
C ALA A 40 -4.89 -11.39 -6.99
N GLY A 41 -5.94 -12.12 -6.58
CA GLY A 41 -6.12 -12.61 -5.22
C GLY A 41 -6.71 -11.60 -4.24
N TYR A 42 -7.29 -10.50 -4.74
CA TYR A 42 -8.08 -9.60 -3.90
C TYR A 42 -9.40 -10.27 -3.53
N ARG A 43 -9.94 -9.89 -2.37
CA ARG A 43 -11.24 -10.33 -1.86
C ARG A 43 -12.18 -9.14 -1.71
N LEU A 44 -13.48 -9.39 -1.85
CA LEU A 44 -14.48 -8.38 -1.51
C LEU A 44 -14.32 -7.96 -0.05
N TYR A 45 -14.41 -6.67 0.17
CA TYR A 45 -14.27 -6.02 1.45
C TYR A 45 -15.45 -5.05 1.61
N GLU A 46 -15.88 -4.83 2.85
CA GLU A 46 -16.91 -3.83 3.15
C GLU A 46 -16.29 -2.86 4.16
N PRO A 47 -15.95 -1.62 3.73
CA PRO A 47 -15.43 -0.61 4.65
C PRO A 47 -16.54 -0.10 5.57
N GLU A 48 -16.17 0.21 6.81
CA GLU A 48 -17.10 0.82 7.78
C GLU A 48 -17.60 2.19 7.30
N VAL A 49 -16.75 2.93 6.60
CA VAL A 49 -17.10 4.21 5.97
C VAL A 49 -16.73 4.13 4.49
N PRO A 50 -17.71 3.88 3.58
CA PRO A 50 -17.46 3.85 2.15
C PRO A 50 -17.06 5.24 1.62
N TRP A 51 -15.97 5.32 0.88
CA TRP A 51 -15.45 6.55 0.26
C TRP A 51 -15.72 6.67 -1.24
N ALA A 52 -16.36 5.67 -1.84
CA ALA A 52 -16.61 5.59 -3.27
C ALA A 52 -18.12 5.79 -3.54
N TRP A 53 -18.60 5.36 -4.70
CA TRP A 53 -20.03 5.44 -5.01
C TRP A 53 -20.84 4.38 -4.26
N SER A 54 -22.15 4.60 -4.16
CA SER A 54 -23.07 3.73 -3.40
C SER A 54 -23.09 2.27 -3.86
N HIS A 55 -22.72 2.01 -5.12
CA HIS A 55 -22.70 0.67 -5.74
C HIS A 55 -21.29 0.23 -6.12
N SER A 56 -20.26 0.87 -5.57
CA SER A 56 -18.87 0.45 -5.74
C SER A 56 -18.61 -0.87 -5.03
N LEU A 57 -17.81 -1.74 -5.66
CA LEU A 57 -17.25 -2.92 -5.02
C LEU A 57 -15.88 -2.57 -4.46
N TYR A 58 -15.65 -2.88 -3.18
CA TYR A 58 -14.34 -2.72 -2.56
C TYR A 58 -13.58 -4.04 -2.55
N TRP A 59 -12.29 -3.94 -2.80
CA TRP A 59 -11.35 -5.05 -2.95
C TRP A 59 -10.20 -4.86 -1.98
N ARG A 60 -9.87 -5.89 -1.21
CA ARG A 60 -8.73 -5.89 -0.28
C ARG A 60 -7.80 -7.07 -0.57
N ARG A 61 -6.49 -6.81 -0.55
CA ARG A 61 -5.44 -7.84 -0.62
C ARG A 61 -4.48 -7.70 0.56
N SER A 62 -4.23 -8.81 1.24
CA SER A 62 -3.15 -8.91 2.23
C SER A 62 -1.79 -8.88 1.53
N LEU A 63 -0.85 -8.11 2.09
CA LEU A 63 0.55 -8.11 1.66
C LEU A 63 1.42 -9.08 2.47
N ARG A 64 0.83 -9.71 3.49
CA ARG A 64 1.41 -10.80 4.26
C ARG A 64 1.09 -12.15 3.62
#